data_AF-A0A1S6KZE1-F1
#
_entry.id   AF-A0A1S6KZE1-F1
#
_cell.length_a   1.000
_cell.length_b   1.000
_cell.length_c   1.000
_cell.angle_alpha   90.00
_cell.angle_beta   90.00
_cell.angle_gamma   90.00
#
_symmetry.space_group_name_H-M   'P 1'
#
loop_
_entity.id
_entity.type
_entity.pdbx_description
1 polymer ?
#
loop_
_entity_poly.entity_id
_entity_poly.type
_entity_poly.pdbx_seq_one_letter_code
_entity_poly.pdbx_strand_id
1 'polypeptide(L)' 'RGVITAQKYVLCQYNIERSRLSEATKITPGKRAATVTSLDDGWAAVSSMVKKNKIALVMDDLSRVGAHDILVLDIHNTR' A
#
# COMPACT_ATOMS: atom_id res chain seq x y z
N ARG A 1 -12.89 -19.07 2.86
CA ARG A 1 -12.33 -18.23 1.77
C ARG A 1 -11.53 -17.02 2.27
N GLY A 2 -11.97 -16.33 3.32
CA GLY A 2 -11.28 -15.13 3.83
C GLY A 2 -9.84 -15.36 4.29
N VAL A 3 -9.61 -16.37 5.13
CA VAL A 3 -8.26 -16.76 5.62
C VAL A 3 -7.30 -17.13 4.48
N ILE A 4 -7.77 -17.92 3.50
CA ILE A 4 -6.96 -18.31 2.33
C ILE A 4 -6.51 -17.08 1.53
N THR A 5 -7.37 -16.07 1.43
CA THR A 5 -7.00 -14.81 0.78
C THR A 5 -6.00 -14.05 1.65
N ALA A 6 -6.26 -13.91 2.94
CA ALA A 6 -5.39 -13.21 3.87
C ALA A 6 -3.94 -13.77 3.87
N GLN A 7 -3.77 -15.10 3.76
CA GLN A 7 -2.46 -15.74 3.64
C GLN A 7 -1.65 -15.32 2.41
N LYS A 8 -2.29 -14.83 1.34
CA LYS A 8 -1.61 -14.42 0.10
C LYS A 8 -1.23 -12.94 0.06
N TYR A 9 -1.74 -12.15 0.99
CA TYR A 9 -1.60 -10.70 0.99
C TYR A 9 -1.07 -10.16 2.32
N VAL A 10 -0.51 -8.96 2.26
CA VAL A 10 -0.20 -8.10 3.40
C VAL A 10 -0.89 -6.76 3.19
N LEU A 11 -1.09 -6.03 4.28
CA LEU A 11 -1.49 -4.63 4.20
C LEU A 11 -0.22 -3.78 4.15
N CYS A 12 -0.06 -3.00 3.09
CA CYS A 12 1.01 -2.02 2.94
C CYS A 12 0.42 -0.64 3.20
N GLN A 13 1.00 0.11 4.14
CA GLN A 13 0.65 1.48 4.43
C GLN A 13 1.86 2.38 4.23
N TYR A 14 1.66 3.60 3.73
CA TYR A 14 2.75 4.56 3.52
C TYR A 14 2.21 5.98 3.40
N ASN A 15 3.08 6.96 3.60
CA ASN A 15 2.83 8.37 3.37
C ASN A 15 3.48 8.82 2.05
N ILE A 16 2.83 9.68 1.29
CA ILE A 16 3.40 10.26 0.07
C ILE A 16 2.85 11.66 -0.20
N GLU A 17 3.65 12.52 -0.82
CA GLU A 17 3.16 13.78 -1.37
C GLU A 17 2.03 13.54 -2.38
N ARG A 18 0.97 14.35 -2.32
CA ARG A 18 -0.17 14.28 -3.24
C ARG A 18 0.22 14.43 -4.71
N SER A 19 1.28 15.19 -4.99
CA SER A 19 1.85 15.34 -6.34
C SER A 19 2.30 14.01 -6.95
N ARG A 20 2.73 13.05 -6.13
CA ARG A 20 3.26 11.74 -6.54
C ARG A 20 2.29 10.58 -6.29
N LEU A 21 1.11 10.86 -5.73
CA LEU A 21 0.09 9.86 -5.41
C LEU A 21 -0.31 9.03 -6.64
N SER A 22 -0.36 9.63 -7.83
CA SER A 22 -0.73 8.93 -9.06
C SER A 22 0.28 7.87 -9.48
N GLU A 23 1.55 8.02 -9.14
CA GLU A 23 2.60 7.03 -9.40
C GLU A 23 2.54 5.91 -8.38
N ALA A 24 2.43 6.26 -7.09
CA ALA A 24 2.36 5.26 -6.02
C ALA A 24 1.10 4.37 -6.12
N THR A 25 -0.04 4.92 -6.52
CA THR A 25 -1.27 4.14 -6.73
C THR A 25 -1.17 3.16 -7.91
N LYS A 26 -0.27 3.38 -8.89
CA LYS A 26 0.04 2.39 -9.94
C LYS A 26 0.85 1.22 -9.39
N ILE A 27 1.75 1.48 -8.44
CA ILE A 27 2.57 0.45 -7.78
C ILE A 27 1.69 -0.40 -6.86
N THR A 28 0.83 0.25 -6.06
CA THR A 28 -0.08 -0.44 -5.12
C THR A 28 -1.54 -0.17 -5.45
N PRO A 29 -2.11 -0.74 -6.54
CA PRO A 29 -3.50 -0.50 -6.92
C PRO A 29 -4.51 -1.11 -5.93
N GLY A 30 -4.05 -1.98 -5.03
CA GLY A 30 -4.86 -2.71 -4.07
C GLY A 30 -5.60 -3.89 -4.69
N LYS A 31 -6.38 -4.59 -3.87
CA LYS A 31 -7.21 -5.71 -4.33
C LYS A 31 -8.46 -5.23 -5.11
N ARG A 32 -8.96 -4.04 -4.78
CA ARG A 32 -10.09 -3.36 -5.46
C ARG A 32 -9.69 -1.93 -5.82
N ALA A 33 -9.22 -1.20 -4.82
CA ALA A 33 -8.61 0.11 -4.92
C ALA A 33 -7.71 0.29 -3.68
N ALA A 34 -6.70 1.15 -3.78
CA ALA A 34 -6.01 1.65 -2.61
C ALA A 34 -6.90 2.64 -1.86
N THR A 35 -6.89 2.58 -0.53
CA THR A 35 -7.52 3.60 0.30
C THR A 35 -6.55 4.77 0.41
N VAL A 36 -7.02 5.97 0.10
CA VAL A 36 -6.23 7.20 0.20
C VAL A 36 -6.90 8.13 1.19
N THR A 37 -6.17 8.48 2.25
CA THR A 37 -6.58 9.47 3.24
C THR A 37 -5.73 10.71 3.03
N SER A 38 -6.38 11.86 2.93
CA SER A 38 -5.67 13.14 2.80
C SER A 38 -5.12 13.56 4.16
N LEU A 39 -3.87 14.01 4.18
CA LEU A 39 -3.22 14.60 5.34
C LEU A 39 -3.02 16.10 5.10
N ASP A 40 -2.59 16.81 6.14
CA ASP A 40 -2.20 18.21 6.05
C ASP A 40 -0.92 18.39 5.21
N ASP A 41 -0.60 19.64 4.85
CA ASP A 41 0.63 20.02 4.15
C ASP A 41 0.89 19.31 2.81
N GLY A 42 -0.18 18.87 2.13
CA GLY A 42 -0.09 18.28 0.80
C GLY A 42 0.30 16.80 0.80
N TRP A 43 0.25 16.12 1.94
CA TRP A 43 0.51 14.68 2.04
C TRP A 43 -0.75 13.83 1.91
N ALA A 44 -0.55 12.55 1.64
CA ALA A 44 -1.58 11.53 1.64
C ALA A 44 -1.04 10.25 2.30
N ALA A 45 -1.86 9.66 3.17
CA ALA A 45 -1.65 8.31 3.66
C ALA A 45 -2.37 7.32 2.73
N VAL A 46 -1.66 6.29 2.30
CA VAL A 46 -2.21 5.24 1.45
C VAL A 46 -2.19 3.91 2.18
N SER A 47 -3.25 3.12 2.03
CA SER A 47 -3.37 1.76 2.57
C SER A 47 -3.85 0.83 1.46
N SER A 48 -3.10 -0.24 1.20
CA SER A 48 -3.32 -1.10 0.03
C SER A 48 -2.92 -2.54 0.29
N MET A 49 -3.74 -3.49 -0.15
CA MET A 49 -3.40 -4.91 -0.08
C MET A 49 -2.41 -5.28 -1.18
N VAL A 50 -1.26 -5.84 -0.80
CA VAL A 50 -0.19 -6.25 -1.72
C VAL A 50 0.08 -7.73 -1.56
N LYS A 51 0.39 -8.44 -2.65
CA LYS A 51 0.73 -9.87 -2.58
C LYS A 51 2.03 -10.06 -1.80
N LYS A 52 2.07 -11.03 -0.87
CA LYS A 52 3.26 -11.31 -0.05
C LYS A 52 4.53 -11.52 -0.87
N ASN A 53 4.43 -12.22 -2.00
CA ASN A 53 5.58 -12.48 -2.87
C ASN A 53 6.07 -11.27 -3.69
N LYS A 54 5.37 -10.13 -3.64
CA LYS A 54 5.75 -8.90 -4.34
C LYS A 54 6.15 -7.77 -3.39
N ILE A 55 5.98 -7.95 -2.07
CA ILE A 55 6.08 -6.83 -1.14
C ILE A 55 7.47 -6.19 -1.13
N ALA A 56 8.55 -6.97 -1.20
CA ALA A 56 9.91 -6.44 -1.24
C ALA A 56 10.13 -5.47 -2.41
N LEU A 57 9.79 -5.90 -3.63
CA LEU A 57 9.89 -5.06 -4.84
C LEU A 57 8.97 -3.83 -4.76
N VAL A 58 7.76 -4.01 -4.23
CA VAL A 58 6.81 -2.91 -4.05
C VAL A 58 7.35 -1.86 -3.07
N MET A 59 7.98 -2.28 -1.98
CA MET A 59 8.60 -1.35 -1.03
C MET A 59 9.74 -0.56 -1.70
N ASP A 60 10.60 -1.22 -2.48
CA ASP A 60 11.67 -0.55 -3.22
C ASP A 60 11.13 0.47 -4.24
N ASP A 61 10.09 0.11 -4.99
CA ASP A 61 9.44 1.00 -5.96
C ASP A 61 8.75 2.18 -5.27
N LEU A 62 8.08 1.94 -4.14
CA LEU A 62 7.45 2.99 -3.33
C LEU A 62 8.49 3.96 -2.77
N SER A 63 9.61 3.47 -2.23
CA SER A 63 10.70 4.33 -1.78
C SER A 63 11.28 5.17 -2.92
N ARG A 64 11.39 4.61 -4.13
CA ARG A 64 11.90 5.33 -5.31
C ARG A 64 11.00 6.49 -5.75
N VAL A 65 9.68 6.33 -5.66
CA VAL A 65 8.73 7.43 -5.94
C VAL A 65 8.63 8.44 -4.79
N GLY A 66 9.27 8.17 -3.65
CA GLY A 66 9.30 9.08 -2.50
C GLY A 66 8.21 8.80 -1.46
N ALA A 67 7.73 7.57 -1.36
CA ALA A 67 6.92 7.14 -0.23
C ALA A 67 7.77 7.07 1.05
N HIS A 68 7.19 7.51 2.16
CA HIS A 68 7.78 7.53 3.50
C HIS A 68 6.97 6.66 4.45
N ASP A 69 7.57 6.27 5.58
CA ASP A 69 6.92 5.48 6.64
C ASP A 69 6.20 4.22 6.12
N ILE A 70 6.87 3.47 5.24
CA ILE A 70 6.29 2.27 4.62
C ILE A 70 6.19 1.15 5.67
N LEU A 71 4.96 0.82 6.04
CA LEU A 71 4.61 -0.21 7.02
C LEU A 71 3.97 -1.41 6.33
N VAL A 72 4.36 -2.61 6.76
CA VAL A 72 3.77 -3.87 6.28
C VAL A 72 3.17 -4.60 7.47
N LEU A 73 1.87 -4.87 7.39
CA LEU A 73 1.13 -5.59 8.43
C LEU A 73 0.54 -6.89 7.89
N ASP A 74 0.64 -7.93 8.70
CA ASP A 74 0.01 -9.21 8.40
C ASP A 74 -1.51 -9.15 8.55
N ILE A 75 -2.21 -9.74 7.59
CA ILE A 75 -3.67 -9.87 7.58
C ILE A 75 -4.01 -11.31 7.95
N HIS A 76 -4.85 -11.48 8.96
CA HIS A 76 -5.29 -12.81 9.41
C HIS A 76 -6.61 -13.27 8.76
N ASN A 77 -7.47 -12.33 8.36
CA ASN A 77 -8.76 -12.61 7.71
C ASN A 77 -9.24 -11.42 6.85
N THR A 78 -10.01 -11.69 5.79
CA THR A 78 -10.61 -10.67 4.90
C THR A 78 -11.96 -11.20 4.39
N ARG A 79 -12.99 -10.34 4.32
CA ARG A 79 -14.32 -10.71 3.82
C ARG A 79 -14.83 -9.67 2.83
#